data_AF-A0A0L6VUH3-F1
#
_entry.id   AF-A0A0L6VUH3-F1
#
_cell.length_a   1.000
_cell.length_b   1.000
_cell.length_c   1.000
_cell.angle_alpha   90.00
_cell.angle_beta   90.00
_cell.angle_gamma   90.00
#
_symmetry.space_group_name_H-M   'P 1'
#
loop_
_entity.id
_entity.type
_entity.pdbx_description
1 polymer ?
#
loop_
_entity_poly.entity_id
_entity_poly.type
_entity_poly.pdbx_seq_one_letter_code
_entity_poly.pdbx_strand_id
1 'polypeptide(L)'
;MSELDASSIKLVTEKLDTDNFSAWRWGIITALGYKNLDNYILSEHTADMKISPDYRQKRKQVTNFIRMHLSHSNLERFVPDITEYKPKVLWDKIVTYFAAKTVENSANALEKLFDTQFNKGEIEKSVNLFWAAFRRLVEVSSKFDKKYLEAVAVVFALKRLPMSFSVFRQLQFAGFKDDNISFDNFLRDLEGAGGHPNHQHGQFLPQSEEKRTTTLLL
;
A
#
# COMPACT_ATOMS: atom_id res chain seq x y z
N MET A 1 9.36 3.03 35.90
CA MET A 1 9.42 2.62 34.47
C MET A 1 9.49 1.10 34.47
N SER A 2 8.43 0.40 34.08
CA SER A 2 8.48 -1.05 33.93
C SER A 2 9.29 -1.38 32.68
N GLU A 3 10.30 -2.24 32.81
CA GLU A 3 10.97 -2.86 31.67
C GLU A 3 9.89 -3.50 30.78
N LEU A 4 9.82 -3.06 29.52
CA LEU A 4 9.02 -3.72 28.51
C LEU A 4 9.61 -5.11 28.30
N ASP A 5 8.87 -6.13 28.70
CA ASP A 5 9.24 -7.53 28.49
C ASP A 5 9.38 -7.79 26.98
N ALA A 6 10.63 -7.78 26.51
CA ALA A 6 11.00 -8.05 25.12
C ALA A 6 10.64 -9.48 24.68
N SER A 7 10.21 -10.34 25.62
CA SER A 7 9.77 -11.70 25.38
C SER A 7 8.26 -11.84 25.13
N SER A 8 7.43 -10.78 25.25
CA SER A 8 6.00 -10.92 24.99
C SER A 8 5.74 -11.22 23.50
N ILE A 9 5.36 -12.46 23.22
CA ILE A 9 5.02 -13.02 21.91
C ILE A 9 3.61 -12.54 21.53
N LYS A 10 3.43 -11.23 21.35
CA LYS A 10 2.20 -10.68 20.79
C LYS A 10 2.28 -10.71 19.27
N LEU A 11 1.15 -10.99 18.62
CA LEU A 11 1.02 -10.74 17.19
C LEU A 11 1.25 -9.25 16.95
N VAL A 12 2.21 -8.92 16.09
CA VAL A 12 2.51 -7.53 15.70
C VAL A 12 1.73 -7.10 14.46
N THR A 13 1.08 -8.05 13.81
CA THR A 13 0.23 -7.88 12.63
C THR A 13 -0.85 -8.97 12.63
N GLU A 14 -1.95 -8.74 11.92
CA GLU A 14 -2.86 -9.81 11.52
C GLU A 14 -2.10 -10.92 10.78
N LYS A 15 -2.63 -12.13 10.81
CA LYS A 15 -2.02 -13.26 10.10
C LYS A 15 -2.02 -12.99 8.60
N LEU A 16 -0.92 -13.30 7.93
CA LEU A 16 -0.76 -13.07 6.50
C LEU A 16 -1.86 -13.76 5.70
N ASP A 17 -2.52 -12.98 4.86
CA ASP A 17 -3.47 -13.42 3.83
C ASP A 17 -3.17 -12.73 2.48
N THR A 18 -4.09 -12.83 1.53
CA THR A 18 -3.97 -12.25 0.18
C THR A 18 -4.02 -10.72 0.17
N ASP A 19 -4.63 -10.12 1.18
CA ASP A 19 -5.05 -8.73 1.18
C ASP A 19 -4.14 -7.85 2.01
N ASN A 20 -3.54 -8.41 3.05
CA ASN A 20 -2.77 -7.66 4.04
C ASN A 20 -1.24 -7.73 3.83
N PHE A 21 -0.75 -8.36 2.75
CA PHE A 21 0.69 -8.60 2.54
C PHE A 21 1.56 -7.36 2.72
N SER A 22 1.18 -6.20 2.18
CA SER A 22 1.97 -4.98 2.31
C SER A 22 2.11 -4.54 3.78
N ALA A 23 1.00 -4.51 4.52
CA ALA A 23 0.99 -4.14 5.93
C ALA A 23 1.73 -5.18 6.78
N TRP A 24 1.49 -6.46 6.50
CA TRP A 24 2.17 -7.59 7.12
C TRP A 24 3.69 -7.51 6.93
N ARG A 25 4.16 -7.27 5.70
CA ARG A 25 5.59 -7.16 5.36
C ARG A 25 6.26 -6.07 6.19
N TRP A 26 5.65 -4.89 6.26
CA TRP A 26 6.16 -3.78 7.07
C TRP A 26 6.15 -4.09 8.57
N GLY A 27 5.07 -4.68 9.08
CA GLY A 27 4.96 -5.07 10.49
C GLY A 27 6.05 -6.05 10.92
N ILE A 28 6.32 -7.07 10.11
CA ILE A 28 7.36 -8.06 10.41
C ILE A 28 8.77 -7.45 10.36
N ILE A 29 9.12 -6.70 9.30
CA ILE A 29 10.43 -6.05 9.21
C ILE A 29 10.65 -5.12 10.40
N THR A 30 9.66 -4.29 10.74
CA THR A 30 9.76 -3.32 11.83
C THR A 30 9.93 -4.01 13.19
N ALA A 31 9.16 -5.05 13.46
CA ALA A 31 9.25 -5.79 14.71
C ALA A 31 10.58 -6.54 14.86
N LEU A 32 11.11 -7.11 13.77
CA LEU A 32 12.42 -7.73 13.76
C LEU A 32 13.54 -6.68 13.91
N GLY A 33 13.42 -5.52 13.26
CA GLY A 33 14.37 -4.41 13.37
C GLY A 33 14.44 -3.87 14.81
N TYR A 34 13.28 -3.71 15.47
CA TYR A 34 13.24 -3.34 16.89
C TYR A 34 13.98 -4.35 17.80
N LYS A 35 14.04 -5.63 17.39
CA LYS A 35 14.76 -6.70 18.09
C LYS A 35 16.20 -6.89 17.59
N ASN A 36 16.68 -6.08 16.63
CA ASN A 36 17.96 -6.24 15.94
C ASN A 36 18.11 -7.62 15.26
N LEU A 37 17.03 -8.11 14.65
CA LEU A 37 16.95 -9.42 14.00
C LEU A 37 16.57 -9.35 12.50
N ASP A 38 16.33 -8.15 11.97
CA ASP A 38 15.95 -7.89 10.58
C ASP A 38 17.01 -8.34 9.57
N ASN A 39 18.30 -8.30 9.93
CA ASN A 39 19.39 -8.80 9.09
C ASN A 39 19.27 -10.31 8.75
N TYR A 40 18.49 -11.09 9.51
CA TYR A 40 18.22 -12.50 9.19
C TYR A 40 17.20 -12.71 8.04
N ILE A 41 16.59 -11.63 7.55
CA ILE A 41 15.64 -11.65 6.42
C ILE A 41 15.97 -10.64 5.32
N LEU A 42 16.64 -9.53 5.65
CA LEU A 42 16.93 -8.45 4.68
C LEU A 42 18.19 -8.71 3.85
N SER A 43 19.14 -9.50 4.36
CA SER A 43 20.44 -9.71 3.73
C SER A 43 20.88 -11.16 3.80
N GLU A 44 21.84 -11.51 2.93
CA GLU A 44 22.54 -12.78 3.07
C GLU A 44 23.30 -12.83 4.39
N HIS A 45 23.21 -13.96 5.09
CA HIS A 45 23.87 -14.10 6.38
C HIS A 45 25.38 -14.08 6.21
N THR A 46 26.05 -13.13 6.86
CA THR A 46 27.51 -12.95 6.79
C THR A 46 28.25 -14.11 7.46
N ALA A 47 29.56 -14.21 7.20
CA ALA A 47 30.42 -15.19 7.88
C ALA A 47 30.41 -14.99 9.40
N ASP A 48 30.51 -13.73 9.86
CA ASP A 48 30.51 -13.37 11.28
C ASP A 48 29.21 -13.81 11.97
N MET A 49 28.06 -13.58 11.34
CA MET A 49 26.77 -14.04 11.86
C MET A 49 26.76 -15.56 12.04
N LYS A 50 27.30 -16.32 11.08
CA LYS A 50 27.31 -17.79 11.10
C LYS A 50 28.21 -18.38 12.19
N ILE A 51 29.28 -17.67 12.55
CA ILE A 51 30.24 -18.09 13.59
C ILE A 51 29.75 -17.72 14.99
N SER A 52 28.83 -16.76 15.12
CA SER A 52 28.26 -16.36 16.41
C SER A 52 27.65 -17.56 17.17
N PRO A 53 27.92 -17.69 18.49
CA PRO A 53 27.42 -18.82 19.29
C PRO A 53 25.89 -18.88 19.36
N ASP A 54 25.21 -17.74 19.20
CA ASP A 54 23.74 -17.64 19.24
C ASP A 54 23.07 -17.77 17.87
N TYR A 55 23.83 -17.98 16.78
CA TYR A 55 23.33 -17.97 15.41
C TYR A 55 22.14 -18.92 15.20
N ARG A 56 22.25 -20.15 15.71
CA ARG A 56 21.19 -21.17 15.61
C ARG A 56 19.93 -20.74 16.35
N GLN A 57 20.09 -20.16 17.54
CA GLN A 57 18.97 -19.69 18.36
C GLN A 57 18.25 -18.52 17.69
N LYS A 58 18.99 -17.52 17.20
CA LYS A 58 18.42 -16.36 16.48
C LYS A 58 17.69 -16.78 15.22
N ARG A 59 18.25 -17.70 14.42
CA ARG A 59 17.54 -18.26 13.26
C ARG A 59 16.20 -18.90 13.64
N LYS A 60 16.21 -19.73 14.69
CA LYS A 60 14.99 -20.35 15.21
C LYS A 60 13.97 -19.33 15.68
N GLN A 61 14.41 -18.29 16.39
CA GLN A 61 13.57 -17.20 16.87
C GLN A 61 12.90 -16.46 15.70
N VAL A 62 13.68 -16.03 14.70
CA VAL A 62 13.15 -15.29 13.55
C VAL A 62 12.21 -16.16 12.71
N THR A 63 12.57 -17.42 12.43
CA THR A 63 11.69 -18.34 11.69
C THR A 63 10.36 -18.55 12.42
N ASN A 64 10.39 -18.81 13.73
CA ASN A 64 9.15 -19.02 14.49
C ASN A 64 8.32 -17.74 14.60
N PHE A 65 8.98 -16.58 14.73
CA PHE A 65 8.30 -15.30 14.69
C PHE A 65 7.53 -15.13 13.38
N ILE A 66 8.15 -15.38 12.22
CA ILE A 66 7.45 -15.32 10.93
C ILE A 66 6.27 -16.32 10.89
N ARG A 67 6.51 -17.58 11.26
CA ARG A 67 5.50 -18.65 11.23
C ARG A 67 4.23 -18.32 12.02
N MET A 68 4.38 -17.76 13.22
CA MET A 68 3.23 -17.37 14.03
C MET A 68 2.33 -16.33 13.37
N HIS A 69 2.91 -15.50 12.48
CA HIS A 69 2.20 -14.47 11.74
C HIS A 69 1.69 -14.96 10.38
N LEU A 70 1.79 -16.26 10.09
CA LEU A 70 1.18 -16.85 8.91
C LEU A 70 -0.20 -17.43 9.26
N SER A 71 -1.13 -17.34 8.32
CA SER A 71 -2.36 -18.14 8.34
C SER A 71 -2.01 -19.63 8.20
N HIS A 72 -2.96 -20.52 8.52
CA HIS A 72 -2.73 -21.96 8.40
C HIS A 72 -2.42 -22.40 6.96
N SER A 73 -3.17 -21.88 5.98
CA SER A 73 -2.92 -22.16 4.55
C SER A 73 -1.54 -21.67 4.09
N ASN A 74 -1.08 -20.53 4.61
CA ASN A 74 0.26 -20.03 4.30
C ASN A 74 1.37 -20.83 5.02
N LEU A 75 1.10 -21.38 6.21
CA LEU A 75 2.03 -22.31 6.87
C LEU A 75 2.22 -23.56 6.02
N GLU A 76 1.14 -24.22 5.60
CA GLU A 76 1.21 -25.41 4.74
C GLU A 76 1.95 -25.13 3.42
N ARG A 77 1.71 -23.95 2.83
CA ARG A 77 2.33 -23.54 1.57
C ARG A 77 3.84 -23.29 1.67
N PHE A 78 4.28 -22.59 2.73
CA PHE A 78 5.66 -22.08 2.81
C PHE A 78 6.56 -22.87 3.76
N VAL A 79 6.00 -23.70 4.63
CA VAL A 79 6.72 -24.43 5.68
C VAL A 79 6.49 -25.94 5.54
N PRO A 80 7.18 -26.59 4.58
CA PRO A 80 7.03 -28.03 4.36
C PRO A 80 7.61 -28.87 5.51
N ASP A 81 8.61 -28.34 6.24
CA ASP A 81 9.21 -28.97 7.41
C ASP A 81 9.29 -27.96 8.57
N ILE A 82 8.60 -28.27 9.68
CA ILE A 82 8.57 -27.44 10.88
C ILE A 82 9.90 -27.46 11.66
N THR A 83 10.75 -28.46 11.43
CA THR A 83 12.02 -28.64 12.13
C THR A 83 13.17 -27.83 11.51
N GLU A 84 12.98 -27.31 10.30
CA GLU A 84 13.96 -26.49 9.59
C GLU A 84 13.82 -24.99 9.91
N TYR A 85 14.92 -24.30 10.23
CA TYR A 85 14.89 -22.88 10.63
C TYR A 85 15.68 -21.99 9.67
N LYS A 86 15.18 -21.78 8.45
CA LYS A 86 15.81 -20.93 7.40
C LYS A 86 15.03 -19.62 7.22
N PRO A 87 15.24 -18.58 8.07
CA PRO A 87 14.40 -17.38 8.06
C PRO A 87 14.46 -16.62 6.73
N LYS A 88 15.65 -16.39 6.17
CA LYS A 88 15.82 -15.73 4.86
C LYS A 88 15.10 -16.46 3.73
N VAL A 89 15.30 -17.79 3.62
CA VAL A 89 14.63 -18.61 2.58
C VAL A 89 13.11 -18.58 2.73
N LEU A 90 12.60 -18.67 3.96
CA LEU A 90 11.16 -18.57 4.22
C LEU A 90 10.63 -17.19 3.81
N TRP A 91 11.30 -16.12 4.22
CA TRP A 91 10.96 -14.75 3.88
C TRP A 91 10.93 -14.53 2.36
N ASP A 92 11.98 -14.95 1.66
CA ASP A 92 12.08 -14.78 0.22
C ASP A 92 11.00 -15.54 -0.53
N LYS A 93 10.64 -16.75 -0.10
CA LYS A 93 9.52 -17.50 -0.68
C LYS A 93 8.20 -16.76 -0.53
N ILE A 94 7.93 -16.23 0.66
CA ILE A 94 6.71 -15.46 0.94
C ILE A 94 6.68 -14.20 0.08
N VAL A 95 7.76 -13.39 0.13
CA VAL A 95 7.83 -12.14 -0.63
C VAL A 95 7.74 -12.39 -2.13
N THR A 96 8.44 -13.39 -2.65
CA THR A 96 8.38 -13.76 -4.06
C THR A 96 6.97 -14.15 -4.47
N TYR A 97 6.28 -14.96 -3.67
CA TYR A 97 4.92 -15.39 -3.97
C TYR A 97 3.95 -14.21 -4.05
N PHE A 98 3.92 -13.37 -3.03
CA PHE A 98 2.98 -12.25 -2.98
C PHE A 98 3.37 -11.10 -3.89
N ALA A 99 4.66 -10.82 -4.11
CA ALA A 99 5.10 -9.76 -5.02
C ALA A 99 5.16 -10.22 -6.50
N ALA A 100 4.92 -11.51 -6.78
CA ALA A 100 4.95 -12.02 -8.14
C ALA A 100 3.93 -11.29 -9.01
N LYS A 101 4.34 -10.93 -10.23
CA LYS A 101 3.49 -10.22 -11.18
C LYS A 101 2.54 -11.14 -11.95
N THR A 102 1.75 -11.91 -11.21
CA THR A 102 0.79 -12.87 -11.75
C THR A 102 -0.55 -12.18 -12.03
N VAL A 103 -1.34 -12.79 -12.92
CA VAL A 103 -2.72 -12.33 -13.19
C VAL A 103 -3.57 -12.41 -11.92
N GLU A 104 -3.41 -13.47 -11.13
CA GLU A 104 -4.12 -13.66 -9.86
C GLU A 104 -3.79 -12.55 -8.85
N ASN A 105 -2.50 -12.24 -8.62
CA ASN A 105 -2.12 -11.16 -7.70
C ASN A 105 -2.62 -9.79 -8.20
N SER A 106 -2.61 -9.56 -9.51
CA SER A 106 -3.17 -8.34 -10.12
C SER A 106 -4.68 -8.24 -9.92
N ALA A 107 -5.41 -9.35 -10.11
CA ALA A 107 -6.86 -9.40 -9.93
C ALA A 107 -7.24 -9.13 -8.47
N ASN A 108 -6.59 -9.78 -7.51
CA ASN A 108 -6.84 -9.57 -6.08
C ASN A 108 -6.54 -8.12 -5.66
N ALA A 109 -5.46 -7.52 -6.17
CA ALA A 109 -5.13 -6.12 -5.89
C ALA A 109 -6.15 -5.14 -6.52
N LEU A 110 -6.65 -5.46 -7.72
CA LEU A 110 -7.67 -4.66 -8.40
C LEU A 110 -9.01 -4.75 -7.68
N GLU A 111 -9.43 -5.95 -7.25
CA GLU A 111 -10.61 -6.16 -6.42
C GLU A 111 -10.53 -5.31 -5.15
N LYS A 112 -9.39 -5.35 -4.45
CA LYS A 112 -9.20 -4.54 -3.23
C LYS A 112 -9.27 -3.03 -3.48
N LEU A 113 -8.66 -2.56 -4.57
CA LEU A 113 -8.77 -1.17 -5.00
C LEU A 113 -10.23 -0.82 -5.26
N PHE A 114 -10.95 -1.72 -5.92
CA PHE A 114 -12.35 -1.54 -6.23
C PHE A 114 -13.26 -1.64 -5.02
N ASP A 115 -12.95 -2.40 -3.99
CA ASP A 115 -13.77 -2.48 -2.77
C ASP A 115 -13.65 -1.26 -1.88
N THR A 116 -12.71 -0.35 -2.16
CA THR A 116 -12.56 0.86 -1.38
C THR A 116 -13.81 1.74 -1.47
N GLN A 117 -14.38 2.05 -0.30
CA GLN A 117 -15.52 2.94 -0.16
C GLN A 117 -15.04 4.30 0.34
N PHE A 118 -15.58 5.37 -0.26
CA PHE A 118 -15.34 6.74 0.16
C PHE A 118 -16.49 7.18 1.06
N ASN A 119 -16.33 7.02 2.37
CA ASN A 119 -17.39 7.34 3.32
C ASN A 119 -17.32 8.80 3.75
N LYS A 120 -18.48 9.45 3.85
CA LYS A 120 -18.54 10.83 4.37
C LYS A 120 -18.06 10.84 5.83
N GLY A 121 -17.11 11.71 6.14
CA GLY A 121 -16.50 11.81 7.48
C GLY A 121 -15.28 10.92 7.69
N GLU A 122 -14.98 10.00 6.77
CA GLU A 122 -13.79 9.12 6.82
C GLU A 122 -12.91 9.26 5.56
N ILE A 123 -12.99 10.38 4.85
CA ILE A 123 -12.34 10.55 3.54
C ILE A 123 -10.83 10.33 3.61
N GLU A 124 -10.16 10.85 4.64
CA GLU A 124 -8.72 10.63 4.84
C GLU A 124 -8.37 9.14 4.96
N LYS A 125 -9.15 8.38 5.74
CA LYS A 125 -8.98 6.93 5.88
C LYS A 125 -9.24 6.22 4.56
N SER A 126 -10.30 6.59 3.84
CA SER A 126 -10.62 6.04 2.52
C SER A 126 -9.51 6.31 1.50
N VAL A 127 -8.94 7.52 1.48
CA VAL A 127 -7.83 7.90 0.59
C VAL A 127 -6.59 7.07 0.89
N ASN A 128 -6.22 6.93 2.18
CA ASN A 128 -5.08 6.11 2.59
C ASN A 128 -5.25 4.63 2.18
N LEU A 129 -6.45 4.06 2.37
CA LEU A 129 -6.76 2.69 1.93
C LEU A 129 -6.67 2.56 0.40
N PHE A 130 -7.25 3.51 -0.34
CA PHE A 130 -7.23 3.51 -1.80
C PHE A 130 -5.80 3.60 -2.34
N TRP A 131 -4.99 4.48 -1.76
CA TRP A 131 -3.59 4.65 -2.12
C TRP A 131 -2.75 3.40 -1.83
N ALA A 132 -2.96 2.77 -0.67
CA ALA A 132 -2.28 1.52 -0.33
C ALA A 132 -2.65 0.39 -1.32
N ALA A 133 -3.94 0.26 -1.66
CA ALA A 133 -4.41 -0.71 -2.64
C ALA A 133 -3.84 -0.42 -4.05
N PHE A 134 -3.78 0.85 -4.44
CA PHE A 134 -3.22 1.25 -5.75
C PHE A 134 -1.73 0.92 -5.85
N ARG A 135 -0.94 1.24 -4.83
CA ARG A 135 0.49 0.89 -4.78
C ARG A 135 0.69 -0.62 -4.90
N ARG A 136 -0.16 -1.39 -4.23
CA ARG A 136 -0.14 -2.85 -4.32
C ARG A 136 -0.42 -3.33 -5.75
N LEU A 137 -1.44 -2.77 -6.41
CA LEU A 137 -1.75 -3.08 -7.80
C LEU A 137 -0.58 -2.77 -8.74
N VAL A 138 0.10 -1.63 -8.57
CA VAL A 138 1.28 -1.27 -9.36
C VAL A 138 2.45 -2.24 -9.13
N GLU A 139 2.66 -2.71 -7.90
CA GLU A 139 3.72 -3.67 -7.56
C GLU A 139 3.54 -5.01 -8.30
N VAL A 140 2.30 -5.52 -8.37
CA VAL A 140 2.00 -6.86 -8.89
C VAL A 140 1.45 -6.87 -10.32
N SER A 141 1.16 -5.72 -10.93
CA SER A 141 0.73 -5.65 -12.32
C SER A 141 1.90 -5.93 -13.28
N SER A 142 1.68 -6.87 -14.21
CA SER A 142 2.54 -7.09 -15.39
C SER A 142 1.91 -6.65 -16.70
N LYS A 143 0.58 -6.44 -16.73
CA LYS A 143 -0.19 -6.26 -17.97
C LYS A 143 -0.55 -4.82 -18.28
N PHE A 144 -0.70 -4.00 -17.23
CA PHE A 144 -1.06 -2.60 -17.37
C PHE A 144 0.11 -1.73 -16.96
N ASP A 145 0.46 -0.77 -17.81
CA ASP A 145 1.42 0.26 -17.42
C ASP A 145 0.84 1.15 -16.31
N LYS A 146 1.73 1.84 -15.60
CA LYS A 146 1.34 2.66 -14.46
C LYS A 146 0.37 3.77 -14.86
N LYS A 147 0.56 4.42 -16.02
CA LYS A 147 -0.27 5.55 -16.45
C LYS A 147 -1.71 5.12 -16.69
N TYR A 148 -1.90 3.96 -17.34
CA TYR A 148 -3.20 3.38 -17.54
C TYR A 148 -3.88 3.04 -16.21
N LEU A 149 -3.14 2.45 -15.27
CA LEU A 149 -3.66 2.17 -13.92
C LEU A 149 -4.05 3.44 -13.17
N GLU A 150 -3.24 4.50 -13.24
CA GLU A 150 -3.56 5.80 -12.62
C GLU A 150 -4.87 6.37 -13.17
N ALA A 151 -5.03 6.39 -14.50
CA ALA A 151 -6.25 6.87 -15.14
C ALA A 151 -7.50 6.08 -14.70
N VAL A 152 -7.43 4.75 -14.76
CA VAL A 152 -8.54 3.87 -14.34
C VAL A 152 -8.88 4.07 -12.86
N ALA A 153 -7.88 4.14 -11.99
CA ALA A 153 -8.08 4.31 -10.57
C ALA A 153 -8.75 5.67 -10.24
N VAL A 154 -8.33 6.77 -10.88
CA VAL A 154 -8.93 8.09 -10.68
C VAL A 154 -10.38 8.12 -11.16
N VAL A 155 -10.67 7.61 -12.35
CA VAL A 155 -12.03 7.54 -12.89
C VAL A 155 -12.93 6.73 -11.96
N PHE A 156 -12.43 5.61 -11.45
CA PHE A 156 -13.15 4.76 -10.52
C PHE A 156 -13.45 5.46 -9.19
N ALA A 157 -12.44 6.10 -8.58
CA ALA A 157 -12.61 6.86 -7.35
C ALA A 157 -13.69 7.93 -7.51
N LEU A 158 -13.61 8.75 -8.58
CA LEU A 158 -14.59 9.79 -8.90
C LEU A 158 -16.03 9.27 -9.02
N LYS A 159 -16.21 8.08 -9.60
CA LYS A 159 -17.54 7.44 -9.70
C LYS A 159 -18.07 6.99 -8.34
N ARG A 160 -17.19 6.63 -7.40
CA ARG A 160 -17.56 6.16 -6.05
C ARG A 160 -17.62 7.24 -4.98
N LEU A 161 -17.22 8.47 -5.28
CA LEU A 161 -17.33 9.57 -4.33
C LEU A 161 -18.80 9.84 -3.93
N PRO A 162 -19.06 10.13 -2.63
CA PRO A 162 -20.37 10.53 -2.16
C PRO A 162 -20.95 11.72 -2.91
N MET A 163 -22.27 11.89 -2.84
CA MET A 163 -22.95 13.03 -3.47
C MET A 163 -22.46 14.39 -2.98
N SER A 164 -21.93 14.49 -1.75
CA SER A 164 -21.34 15.74 -1.23
C SER A 164 -20.12 16.22 -2.02
N PHE A 165 -19.51 15.36 -2.84
CA PHE A 165 -18.38 15.66 -3.72
C PHE A 165 -18.82 15.86 -5.18
N SER A 166 -20.11 16.08 -5.47
CA SER A 166 -20.61 16.26 -6.84
C SER A 166 -19.90 17.38 -7.60
N VAL A 167 -19.69 18.54 -6.97
CA VAL A 167 -18.99 19.69 -7.57
C VAL A 167 -17.53 19.35 -7.83
N PHE A 168 -16.82 18.80 -6.84
CA PHE A 168 -15.43 18.34 -7.00
C PHE A 168 -15.30 17.37 -8.17
N ARG A 169 -16.21 16.38 -8.25
CA ARG A 169 -16.24 15.39 -9.33
C ARG A 169 -16.42 16.04 -10.71
N GLN A 170 -17.34 17.00 -10.84
CA GLN A 170 -17.57 17.72 -12.10
C GLN A 170 -16.34 18.52 -12.52
N LEU A 171 -15.70 19.22 -11.59
CA LEU A 171 -14.48 20.00 -11.84
C LEU A 171 -13.33 19.11 -12.29
N GLN A 172 -13.13 17.96 -11.63
CA GLN A 172 -12.11 16.99 -12.03
C GLN A 172 -12.37 16.46 -13.45
N PHE A 173 -13.60 16.02 -13.76
CA PHE A 173 -13.93 15.56 -15.12
C PHE A 173 -13.78 16.64 -16.19
N ALA A 174 -14.11 17.90 -15.90
CA ALA A 174 -13.92 19.00 -16.83
C ALA A 174 -12.45 19.41 -16.99
N GLY A 175 -11.64 19.19 -15.94
CA GLY A 175 -10.22 19.53 -15.89
C GLY A 175 -9.30 18.52 -16.58
N PHE A 176 -9.72 17.27 -16.75
CA PHE A 176 -8.97 16.28 -17.50
C PHE A 176 -8.94 16.64 -18.98
N LYS A 177 -7.88 17.35 -19.38
CA LYS A 177 -7.49 17.57 -20.78
C LYS A 177 -6.26 16.70 -21.03
N ASP A 178 -6.34 15.83 -22.02
CA ASP A 178 -5.31 14.86 -22.43
C ASP A 178 -5.03 13.70 -21.44
N ASP A 179 -4.13 12.79 -21.84
CA ASP A 179 -3.80 11.53 -21.16
C ASP A 179 -3.05 11.68 -19.80
N ASN A 180 -2.87 12.90 -19.30
CA ASN A 180 -2.06 13.18 -18.10
C ASN A 180 -2.92 13.24 -16.83
N ILE A 181 -3.56 12.11 -16.49
CA ILE A 181 -4.19 11.92 -15.18
C ILE A 181 -3.12 11.49 -14.18
N SER A 182 -2.95 12.27 -13.11
CA SER A 182 -2.02 11.95 -12.02
C SER A 182 -2.79 11.51 -10.77
N PHE A 183 -2.58 10.25 -10.37
CA PHE A 183 -3.21 9.66 -9.19
C PHE A 183 -2.86 10.39 -7.90
N ASP A 184 -1.58 10.70 -7.67
CA ASP A 184 -1.13 11.35 -6.44
C ASP A 184 -1.67 12.79 -6.32
N ASN A 185 -1.73 13.54 -7.42
CA ASN A 185 -2.33 14.88 -7.41
C ASN A 185 -3.83 14.81 -7.11
N PHE A 186 -4.54 13.87 -7.76
CA PHE A 186 -5.97 13.66 -7.51
C PHE A 186 -6.26 13.37 -6.03
N LEU A 187 -5.49 12.50 -5.39
CA LEU A 187 -5.72 12.16 -3.98
C LEU A 187 -5.48 13.34 -3.04
N ARG A 188 -4.44 14.13 -3.28
CA ARG A 188 -4.18 15.36 -2.51
C ARG A 188 -5.35 16.34 -2.63
N ASP A 189 -5.88 16.52 -3.84
CA ASP A 189 -7.03 17.40 -4.07
C ASP A 189 -8.30 16.87 -3.39
N LEU A 190 -8.49 15.55 -3.39
CA LEU A 190 -9.62 14.88 -2.74
C LEU A 190 -9.59 15.02 -1.21
N GLU A 191 -8.41 14.87 -0.59
CA GLU A 191 -8.22 15.11 0.85
C GLU A 191 -8.53 16.56 1.22
N GLY A 192 -8.03 17.52 0.44
CA GLY A 192 -8.31 18.94 0.63
C GLY A 192 -9.82 19.26 0.53
N ALA A 193 -10.52 18.63 -0.40
CA ALA A 193 -11.97 18.77 -0.53
C ALA A 193 -12.76 18.13 0.63
N GLY A 194 -12.20 17.12 1.30
CA GLY A 194 -12.82 16.43 2.45
C GLY A 194 -12.61 17.13 3.79
N GLY A 195 -11.57 17.95 3.93
CA GLY A 195 -11.18 18.60 5.19
C GLY A 195 -11.92 19.90 5.56
N HIS A 196 -12.75 20.46 4.68
CA HIS A 196 -13.40 21.76 4.91
C HIS A 196 -14.93 21.69 4.81
N PRO A 197 -15.66 21.91 5.92
CA PRO A 197 -17.12 22.03 5.88
C PRO A 197 -17.65 23.33 5.24
N ASN A 198 -16.80 24.32 4.93
CA ASN A 198 -17.26 25.71 4.80
C ASN A 198 -16.68 26.56 3.64
N HIS A 199 -16.18 25.98 2.55
CA HIS A 199 -15.85 26.77 1.35
C HIS A 199 -16.28 26.08 0.06
N GLN A 200 -17.60 25.97 -0.17
CA GLN A 200 -18.13 25.56 -1.47
C GLN A 200 -18.52 26.72 -2.41
N HIS A 201 -18.17 27.97 -2.13
CA HIS A 201 -18.36 29.07 -3.09
C HIS A 201 -17.07 29.90 -3.17
N GLY A 202 -16.24 29.66 -4.19
CA GLY A 202 -15.38 30.74 -4.69
C GLY A 202 -13.99 30.44 -5.25
N GLN A 203 -13.40 29.25 -5.11
CA GLN A 203 -11.96 29.09 -5.45
C GLN A 203 -11.59 28.08 -6.53
N PHE A 204 -12.55 27.39 -7.15
CA PHE A 204 -12.25 26.54 -8.30
C PHE A 204 -12.79 27.15 -9.60
N LEU A 205 -12.16 28.23 -10.05
CA LEU A 205 -12.21 28.63 -11.45
C LEU A 205 -10.80 28.51 -12.03
N PRO A 206 -10.62 27.86 -13.20
CA PRO A 206 -9.36 27.93 -13.91
C PRO A 206 -9.15 29.37 -14.38
N GLN A 207 -7.97 29.94 -14.14
CA GLN A 207 -7.58 31.21 -14.75
C GLN A 207 -7.51 31.00 -16.26
N SER A 208 -8.52 31.49 -16.99
CA SER A 208 -8.43 31.66 -18.43
C SER A 208 -7.54 32.86 -18.70
N GLU A 209 -6.40 32.63 -19.37
CA GLU A 209 -5.61 33.70 -19.97
C GLU A 209 -6.44 34.41 -21.04
N GLU A 210 -6.92 35.60 -20.71
CA GLU A 210 -7.57 36.51 -21.64
C GLU A 210 -6.49 37.28 -22.42
N LYS A 211 -6.10 36.77 -23.60
CA LYS A 211 -5.28 37.54 -24.54
C LYS A 211 -6.17 38.55 -25.28
N ARG A 212 -5.95 39.81 -24.92
CA ARG A 212 -6.53 41.04 -25.47
C ARG A 212 -6.55 41.08 -27.00
N THR A 213 -7.74 41.25 -27.55
CA THR A 213 -7.99 41.77 -28.90
C THR A 213 -7.56 43.23 -28.95
N THR A 214 -6.61 43.59 -29.81
CA THR A 214 -6.34 44.99 -30.17
C THR A 214 -6.99 45.25 -31.53
N THR A 215 -8.12 45.95 -31.52
CA THR A 215 -8.68 46.60 -32.71
C THR A 215 -8.27 48.07 -32.63
N LEU A 216 -7.37 48.48 -33.54
CA LEU A 216 -7.07 49.89 -33.81
C LEU A 216 -7.90 50.30 -35.02
N LEU A 217 -8.85 51.22 -34.80
CA LEU A 217 -9.57 51.97 -35.83
C LEU A 217 -9.17 53.44 -35.66
N LEU A 218 -8.35 53.93 -36.59
CA LEU A 218 -8.44 55.20 -37.33
C LEU A 218 -7.20 55.33 -38.21
#